data_AF-A0A0W0S079-F1
#
_entry.id   AF-A0A0W0S079-F1
#
_cell.length_a   1.000
_cell.length_b   1.000
_cell.length_c   1.000
_cell.angle_alpha   90.00
_cell.angle_beta   90.00
_cell.angle_gamma   90.00
#
_symmetry.space_group_name_H-M   'P 1'
#
loop_
_entity.id
_entity.type
_entity.pdbx_description
1 polymer ?
#
loop_
_entity_poly.entity_id
_entity_poly.type
_entity_poly.pdbx_seq_one_letter_code
_entity_poly.pdbx_strand_id
1 'polypeptide(L)' 'MRPLRIFISSVQQEFKEDRLELCRWLKNNPLMRRFFDPFLFEELPAHDRRADQGVVAI' A
#
# COMPACT_ATOMS: atom_id res chain seq x y z
N MET A 1 -12.95 11.70 10.82
CA MET A 1 -13.20 10.62 9.84
C MET A 1 -12.07 9.62 9.92
N ARG A 2 -12.33 8.34 9.70
CA ARG A 2 -11.26 7.32 9.59
C ARG A 2 -10.71 7.37 8.16
N PRO A 3 -9.38 7.45 7.96
CA PRO A 3 -8.80 7.38 6.62
C PRO A 3 -9.16 6.04 5.95
N LEU A 4 -9.39 6.08 4.64
CA LEU A 4 -9.56 4.91 3.81
C LEU A 4 -8.21 4.24 3.61
N ARG A 5 -8.16 2.95 3.90
CA ARG A 5 -6.95 2.16 3.68
C ARG A 5 -6.85 1.83 2.20
N ILE A 6 -5.72 2.15 1.58
CA ILE A 6 -5.50 1.92 0.13
C ILE A 6 -4.29 1.03 -0.06
N PHE A 7 -4.49 -0.11 -0.70
CA PHE A 7 -3.41 -0.97 -1.15
C PHE A 7 -2.94 -0.55 -2.54
N ILE A 8 -1.65 -0.27 -2.69
CA ILE A 8 -1.05 0.07 -3.99
C ILE A 8 -0.28 -1.16 -4.50
N SER A 9 -0.76 -1.76 -5.59
CA SER A 9 -0.17 -2.96 -6.18
C SER A 9 0.05 -2.82 -7.68
N SER A 10 1.01 -3.58 -8.20
CA SER A 10 1.28 -3.73 -9.64
C SER A 10 2.09 -5.00 -9.87
N VAL A 11 1.82 -5.70 -10.98
CA VAL A 11 2.44 -7.00 -11.32
C VAL A 11 3.83 -6.81 -11.93
N GLN A 12 4.05 -5.68 -12.60
CA GLN A 12 5.29 -5.39 -13.30
C GLN A 12 6.33 -4.77 -12.35
N GLN A 13 7.57 -5.24 -12.48
CA GLN A 13 8.70 -4.77 -11.66
C GLN A 13 9.11 -3.34 -12.02
N GLU A 14 8.91 -2.92 -13.28
CA GLU A 14 9.23 -1.57 -13.76
C GLU A 14 8.49 -0.46 -12.98
N PHE A 15 7.31 -0.76 -12.42
CA PHE A 15 6.52 0.20 -11.65
C PHE A 15 6.85 0.25 -10.15
N LYS A 16 7.94 -0.40 -9.71
CA LYS A 16 8.29 -0.44 -8.28
C LYS A 16 8.54 0.97 -7.71
N GLU A 17 9.25 1.80 -8.46
CA GLU A 17 9.55 3.17 -8.05
C GLU A 17 8.30 4.05 -8.07
N ASP A 18 7.47 3.92 -9.11
CA ASP A 18 6.21 4.66 -9.22
C ASP A 18 5.25 4.34 -8.06
N ARG A 19 5.14 3.06 -7.67
CA ARG A 19 4.33 2.66 -6.50
C ARG A 19 4.83 3.34 -5.22
N LEU A 20 6.15 3.42 -5.05
CA LEU A 20 6.77 4.04 -3.88
C LEU A 20 6.56 5.55 -3.88
N GLU A 21 6.68 6.21 -5.03
CA GLU A 21 6.43 7.64 -5.18
C GLU A 21 4.96 7.99 -4.93
N LEU A 22 4.02 7.23 -5.50
CA LEU A 22 2.59 7.40 -5.27
C LEU A 22 2.24 7.22 -3.78
N CYS A 23 2.79 6.18 -3.14
CA CYS A 23 2.61 5.94 -1.71
C CYS A 23 3.13 7.13 -0.89
N ARG A 24 4.33 7.64 -1.20
CA ARG A 24 4.93 8.81 -0.55
C ARG A 24 4.09 10.06 -0.76
N TRP A 25 3.59 10.30 -1.97
CA TRP A 25 2.76 11.47 -2.27
C TRP A 25 1.47 11.46 -1.45
N LEU A 26 0.77 10.31 -1.38
CA LEU A 26 -0.43 10.15 -0.57
C LEU A 26 -0.16 10.35 0.94
N LYS A 27 0.98 9.86 1.45
CA LYS A 27 1.39 10.03 2.86
C LYS A 27 1.78 11.48 3.20
N ASN A 28 2.44 12.18 2.29
CA ASN A 28 3.06 13.49 2.58
C ASN A 28 2.20 14.68 2.17
N ASN A 29 1.25 14.52 1.24
CA ASN A 29 0.39 15.61 0.83
C ASN A 29 -0.59 16.01 1.98
N PRO A 30 -0.67 17.30 2.36
CA PRO A 30 -1.48 17.75 3.50
C PRO A 30 -2.97 17.44 3.41
N LEU A 31 -3.53 17.40 2.18
CA LEU A 31 -4.93 17.06 1.97
C LEU A 31 -5.11 15.54 1.96
N MET A 32 -4.30 14.81 1.19
CA MET A 32 -4.47 13.37 0.99
C MET A 32 -4.32 12.56 2.27
N ARG A 33 -3.33 12.88 3.11
CA ARG A 33 -3.10 12.16 4.38
C ARG A 33 -4.26 12.25 5.37
N ARG A 34 -5.21 13.16 5.17
CA ARG A 34 -6.43 13.26 6.00
C ARG A 34 -7.47 12.21 5.62
N PHE A 35 -7.40 11.69 4.38
CA PHE A 35 -8.40 10.79 3.80
C PHE A 35 -7.86 9.40 3.52
N PHE A 36 -6.55 9.23 3.37
CA PHE A 36 -5.95 7.96 2.93
C PHE A 36 -4.83 7.48 3.84
N ASP A 37 -4.80 6.16 4.04
CA ASP A 37 -3.73 5.39 4.69
C ASP A 37 -3.17 4.38 3.67
N PRO A 38 -2.25 4.79 2.77
CA PRO A 38 -1.71 3.93 1.73
C PRO A 38 -0.65 2.98 2.29
N PHE A 39 -0.64 1.75 1.80
CA PHE A 39 0.40 0.77 2.13
C PHE A 39 0.80 -0.05 0.91
N LEU A 40 2.06 -0.51 0.93
CA LEU A 40 2.64 -1.38 -0.08
C LEU A 40 2.79 -2.80 0.48
N PHE A 41 2.83 -3.79 -0.40
CA PHE A 41 3.04 -5.19 0.02
C PHE A 41 4.41 -5.35 0.66
N GLU A 42 5.41 -4.66 0.10
CA GLU A 42 6.80 -4.64 0.56
C GLU A 42 6.97 -4.04 1.97
N GLU A 43 6.01 -3.25 2.46
CA GLU A 43 6.00 -2.68 3.81
C GLU A 43 5.34 -3.62 4.84
N LEU A 44 4.65 -4.68 4.40
CA LEU A 44 4.02 -5.64 5.30
C LEU A 44 5.12 -6.51 5.93
N PRO A 45 5.14 -6.65 7.27
CA PRO A 45 6.05 -7.61 7.89
C PRO A 45 5.75 -8.98 7.30
N ALA A 46 6.81 -9.75 7.00
CA ALA A 46 6.69 -11.16 6.66
C ALA A 46 6.09 -11.88 7.87
N HIS A 47 4.76 -11.88 7.96
CA HIS A 47 4.06 -12.74 8.87
C HIS A 47 4.27 -14.15 8.33
N ASP A 48 4.74 -15.04 9.20
CA ASP A 48 4.87 -16.48 9.01
C ASP A 48 3.48 -17.14 8.80
N ARG A 49 2.71 -16.61 7.86
CA ARG A 49 1.41 -17.13 7.44
C ARG A 49 1.64 -17.83 6.13
N ARG A 50 1.58 -19.16 6.20
CA ARG A 50 1.57 -20.08 5.07
C ARG A 50 0.73 -19.50 3.94
N ALA A 51 1.26 -19.60 2.72
CA ALA A 51 0.66 -19.10 1.48
C ALA A 51 -0.76 -19.64 1.16
N ASP A 52 -1.27 -20.58 1.96
CA ASP A 52 -2.61 -21.17 1.82
C ASP A 52 -3.75 -20.27 2.33
N GLN A 53 -3.45 -19.17 3.03
CA GLN A 53 -4.45 -18.15 3.37
C GLN A 53 -4.20 -16.92 2.50
N GLY A 54 -4.82 -16.92 1.32
CA GLY A 54 -4.75 -15.84 0.36
C GLY A 54 -4.90 -14.48 1.05
N VAL A 55 -3.96 -13.58 0.77
CA VAL A 55 -4.10 -12.17 1.13
C VAL A 55 -5.29 -11.64 0.34
N VAL A 56 -6.47 -11.59 0.96
CA VAL A 56 -7.61 -10.87 0.41
C VAL A 56 -7.25 -9.39 0.54
N ALA A 57 -6.67 -8.83 -0.52
CA ALA A 57 -6.73 -7.41 -0.78
C ALA A 57 -8.19 -7.08 -1.09
N ILE A 58 -8.90 -6.55 -0.09
CA ILE A 58 -10.19 -5.87 -0.29
C ILE A 58 -9.86 -4.43 -0.66
#